data_AF-A0A7Z9VM92-F1
#
_entry.id   AF-A0A7Z9VM92-F1
#
_cell.length_a   1.000
_cell.length_b   1.000
_cell.length_c   1.000
_cell.angle_alpha   90.00
_cell.angle_beta   90.00
_cell.angle_gamma   90.00
#
_symmetry.space_group_name_H-M   'P 1'
#
loop_
_entity.id
_entity.type
_entity.pdbx_description
1 polymer ?
#
loop_
_entity_poly.entity_id
_entity_poly.type
_entity_poly.pdbx_seq_one_letter_code
_entity_poly.pdbx_strand_id
1 'polypeptide(L)'
;FLPDSTTILQVFARVDSLSEIQAIGFSDGNHTLRYSIAGSEMLDIEEWIPVYQGTGETRIWKPYELPIGDDWVAWYDSLSAITEIQFINDNDDTSRAPGSIHFSMILDLSPDLPIPPTVYIDYSLGEIRLENNQEMVAASFTSTVVDSDSYNFIFQWEFGDGNSSNEIHPSHDYVVEDDHDYTVILTVEDETGQQGWGTAMIQIDEGESSFPLTLNFVGDIMMGRRFEGEGGIIPTLGVNALFEPTYEILGQAADVTVVNLEILLSDQGYPHPTKSIVFRCAPSNVGGLLYGGIDVVSLANNHIMDYMEPAMIQTQNLLNEVGIHHSGAGMDSYEAYLPAMISRKGQTIAFLSSSDRTGQY
;
A
#
# COMPACT_ATOMS: atom_id res chain seq x y z
N PHE A 1 10.61 -1.59 29.29
CA PHE A 1 9.35 -1.84 28.54
C PHE A 1 9.63 -2.99 27.61
N LEU A 2 8.75 -4.01 27.51
CA LEU A 2 8.98 -5.15 26.62
C LEU A 2 7.96 -5.06 25.47
N PRO A 3 8.38 -4.64 24.27
CA PRO A 3 7.50 -4.62 23.11
C PRO A 3 7.23 -6.04 22.59
N ASP A 4 6.10 -6.19 21.92
CA ASP A 4 5.84 -7.25 20.94
C ASP A 4 6.05 -6.74 19.50
N SER A 5 5.85 -7.58 18.50
CA SER A 5 6.04 -7.22 17.08
C SER A 5 5.03 -6.21 16.55
N THR A 6 3.92 -5.99 17.26
CA THR A 6 2.86 -5.05 16.88
C THR A 6 2.94 -3.73 17.64
N THR A 7 3.96 -3.58 18.50
CA THR A 7 4.03 -2.44 19.42
C THR A 7 4.30 -1.14 18.68
N ILE A 8 3.41 -0.16 18.85
CA ILE A 8 3.56 1.21 18.34
C ILE A 8 3.64 2.18 19.52
N LEU A 9 4.73 2.95 19.58
CA LEU A 9 4.91 4.01 20.55
C LEU A 9 4.56 5.37 19.93
N GLN A 10 3.71 6.14 20.58
CA GLN A 10 3.43 7.52 20.19
C GLN A 10 4.22 8.50 21.05
N VAL A 11 4.88 9.47 20.40
CA VAL A 11 5.50 10.62 21.06
C VAL A 11 5.15 11.89 20.30
N PHE A 12 4.80 12.96 21.02
CA PHE A 12 4.71 14.28 20.40
C PHE A 12 6.06 14.96 20.49
N ALA A 13 6.51 15.56 19.38
CA ALA A 13 7.69 16.40 19.37
C ALA A 13 7.36 17.81 18.86
N ARG A 14 8.07 18.81 19.39
CA ARG A 14 7.99 20.19 18.96
C ARG A 14 9.39 20.74 18.75
N VAL A 15 9.72 21.04 17.50
CA VAL A 15 11.00 21.64 17.09
C VAL A 15 10.86 23.15 17.08
N ASP A 16 11.49 23.85 18.02
CA ASP A 16 11.46 25.32 18.09
C ASP A 16 12.52 25.98 17.21
N SER A 17 13.65 25.29 17.01
CA SER A 17 14.73 25.65 16.08
C SER A 17 15.52 24.41 15.68
N LEU A 18 15.97 24.37 14.43
CA LEU A 18 16.68 23.23 13.85
C LEU A 18 18.12 23.12 14.38
N SER A 19 18.55 21.88 14.58
CA SER A 19 19.96 21.49 14.68
C SER A 19 20.30 20.57 13.50
N GLU A 20 21.49 19.96 13.49
CA GLU A 20 21.88 19.01 12.42
C GLU A 20 21.11 17.71 12.54
N ILE A 21 20.98 17.19 13.76
CA ILE A 21 20.19 15.99 14.06
C ILE A 21 19.33 16.24 15.30
N GLN A 22 18.03 15.99 15.18
CA GLN A 22 17.08 16.03 16.29
C GLN A 22 16.23 14.77 16.24
N ALA A 23 16.36 13.92 17.27
CA ALA A 23 15.92 12.54 17.21
C ALA A 23 15.57 11.97 18.60
N ILE A 24 14.93 10.81 18.59
CA ILE A 24 14.70 9.97 19.76
C ILE A 24 15.21 8.55 19.48
N GLY A 25 15.88 7.94 20.45
CA GLY A 25 16.39 6.57 20.35
C GLY A 25 15.90 5.68 21.48
N PHE A 26 15.86 4.38 21.22
CA PHE A 26 15.43 3.35 22.17
C PHE A 26 16.46 2.22 22.19
N SER A 27 16.88 1.80 23.37
CA SER A 27 17.99 0.86 23.54
C SER A 27 17.72 -0.21 24.61
N ASP A 28 18.25 -1.41 24.38
CA ASP A 28 18.31 -2.49 25.37
C ASP A 28 19.70 -2.61 26.04
N GLY A 29 20.63 -1.72 25.68
CA GLY A 29 22.03 -1.70 26.10
C GLY A 29 23.01 -2.35 25.10
N ASN A 30 22.54 -3.18 24.18
CA ASN A 30 23.33 -3.79 23.09
C ASN A 30 22.91 -3.28 21.71
N HIS A 31 21.61 -3.10 21.50
CA HIS A 31 20.97 -2.65 20.27
C HIS A 31 20.32 -1.28 20.48
N THR A 32 20.22 -0.47 19.44
CA THR A 32 19.61 0.87 19.53
C THR A 32 18.94 1.27 18.22
N LEU A 33 17.62 1.46 18.23
CA LEU A 33 16.93 2.13 17.13
C LEU A 33 16.96 3.64 17.34
N ARG A 34 17.12 4.39 16.25
CA ARG A 34 17.13 5.86 16.27
C ARG A 34 16.16 6.42 15.24
N TYR A 35 15.19 7.19 15.71
CA TYR A 35 14.18 7.83 14.90
C TYR A 35 14.52 9.31 14.72
N SER A 36 14.84 9.71 13.49
CA SER A 36 15.16 11.09 13.15
C SER A 36 13.89 11.89 12.88
N ILE A 37 13.68 12.97 13.65
CA ILE A 37 12.47 13.80 13.63
C ILE A 37 12.67 15.09 12.83
N ALA A 38 13.84 15.71 12.98
CA ALA A 38 14.19 16.92 12.26
C ALA A 38 15.72 17.06 12.19
N GLY A 39 16.20 17.83 11.22
CA GLY A 39 17.63 18.04 11.06
C GLY A 39 17.94 18.65 9.71
N SER A 40 19.12 19.25 9.59
CA SER A 40 19.66 19.66 8.29
C SER A 40 20.59 18.61 7.67
N GLU A 41 21.00 17.60 8.44
CA GLU A 41 21.90 16.55 7.97
C GLU A 41 21.14 15.44 7.25
N MET A 42 21.72 14.97 6.14
CA MET A 42 21.30 13.75 5.46
C MET A 42 21.88 12.55 6.22
N LEU A 43 21.01 11.71 6.75
CA LEU A 43 21.39 10.58 7.59
C LEU A 43 21.57 9.30 6.78
N ASP A 44 22.39 8.39 7.29
CA ASP A 44 22.50 7.02 6.79
C ASP A 44 21.25 6.22 7.23
N ILE A 45 20.47 5.75 6.26
CA ILE A 45 19.22 5.00 6.50
C ILE A 45 19.46 3.62 7.12
N GLU A 46 20.69 3.11 7.05
CA GLU A 46 21.07 1.86 7.73
C GLU A 46 21.28 2.06 9.24
N GLU A 47 21.51 3.31 9.67
CA GLU A 47 21.75 3.68 11.08
C GLU A 47 20.58 4.45 11.71
N TRP A 48 19.78 5.14 10.89
CA TRP A 48 18.71 6.02 11.31
C TRP A 48 17.42 5.70 10.57
N ILE A 49 16.32 5.61 11.32
CA ILE A 49 14.97 5.52 10.78
C ILE A 49 14.45 6.96 10.64
N PRO A 50 14.31 7.48 9.41
CA PRO A 50 13.78 8.81 9.24
C PRO A 50 12.27 8.84 9.42
N VAL A 51 11.80 9.63 10.38
CA VAL A 51 10.38 9.82 10.64
C VAL A 51 10.00 11.24 10.28
N TYR A 52 9.55 11.45 9.04
CA TYR A 52 9.08 12.76 8.57
C TYR A 52 10.15 13.88 8.76
N GLN A 53 11.44 13.52 8.71
CA GLN A 53 12.52 14.48 8.96
C GLN A 53 12.48 15.62 7.93
N GLY A 54 12.37 16.85 8.42
CA GLY A 54 12.28 18.05 7.58
C GLY A 54 10.89 18.32 7.01
N THR A 55 9.88 17.47 7.29
CA THR A 55 8.50 17.65 6.83
C THR A 55 7.62 18.24 7.94
N GLY A 56 7.86 19.51 8.29
CA GLY A 56 7.01 20.17 9.28
C GLY A 56 7.30 21.62 9.60
N GLU A 57 6.24 22.31 10.01
CA GLU A 57 6.36 23.64 10.60
C GLU A 57 7.04 23.56 11.97
N THR A 58 8.01 24.45 12.19
CA THR A 58 8.60 24.63 13.53
C THR A 58 7.57 25.23 14.50
N ARG A 59 7.75 24.97 15.79
CA ARG A 59 6.95 25.47 16.92
C ARG A 59 5.54 24.91 17.01
N ILE A 60 5.26 23.80 16.34
CA ILE A 60 4.02 23.04 16.45
C ILE A 60 4.35 21.68 17.06
N TRP A 61 3.48 21.20 17.95
CA TRP A 61 3.54 19.82 18.44
C TRP A 61 2.97 18.90 17.37
N LYS A 62 3.76 17.91 16.95
CA LYS A 62 3.35 16.86 16.01
C LYS A 62 3.42 15.49 16.67
N PRO A 63 2.45 14.60 16.43
CA PRO A 63 2.54 13.20 16.82
C PRO A 63 3.53 12.46 15.91
N TYR A 64 4.24 11.51 16.49
CA TYR A 64 5.10 10.55 15.81
C TYR A 64 4.73 9.17 16.32
N GLU A 65 4.23 8.32 15.43
CA GLU A 65 3.89 6.93 15.71
C GLU A 65 5.04 6.06 15.23
N LEU A 66 5.73 5.44 16.18
CA LEU A 66 6.96 4.71 15.98
C LEU A 66 6.63 3.22 16.08
N PRO A 67 6.64 2.44 14.98
CA PRO A 67 6.32 1.02 14.98
C PRO A 67 7.49 0.20 15.56
N ILE A 68 7.83 0.49 16.81
CA ILE A 68 9.06 0.02 17.45
C ILE A 68 9.14 -1.51 17.53
N GLY A 69 8.00 -2.20 17.60
CA GLY A 69 7.97 -3.66 17.57
C GLY A 69 8.50 -4.21 16.25
N ASP A 70 7.91 -3.75 15.15
CA ASP A 70 8.24 -4.20 13.79
C ASP A 70 9.65 -3.75 13.39
N ASP A 71 10.00 -2.49 13.64
CA ASP A 71 11.35 -1.97 13.35
C ASP A 71 12.44 -2.73 14.13
N TRP A 72 12.16 -3.11 15.38
CA TRP A 72 13.15 -3.84 16.18
C TRP A 72 13.38 -5.25 15.67
N VAL A 73 12.29 -5.94 15.26
CA VAL A 73 12.39 -7.25 14.61
C VAL A 73 13.11 -7.12 13.26
N ALA A 74 12.78 -6.11 12.46
CA ALA A 74 13.42 -5.89 11.17
C ALA A 74 14.93 -5.65 11.27
N TRP A 75 15.41 -4.88 12.25
CA TRP A 75 16.84 -4.59 12.42
C TRP A 75 17.61 -5.70 13.14
N TYR A 76 16.99 -6.39 14.10
CA TYR A 76 17.70 -7.25 15.04
C TYR A 76 17.22 -8.70 15.07
N ASP A 77 16.25 -9.07 14.24
CA ASP A 77 15.67 -10.42 14.13
C ASP A 77 15.27 -11.02 15.50
N SER A 78 14.84 -10.14 16.42
CA SER A 78 14.50 -10.49 17.80
C SER A 78 13.70 -9.38 18.48
N LEU A 79 13.13 -9.66 19.65
CA LEU A 79 12.54 -8.67 20.54
C LEU A 79 13.28 -8.69 21.88
N SER A 80 13.56 -7.51 22.43
CA SER A 80 14.20 -7.37 23.73
C SER A 80 13.59 -6.22 24.54
N ALA A 81 13.80 -6.25 25.86
CA ALA A 81 13.29 -5.22 26.73
C ALA A 81 14.07 -3.91 26.50
N ILE A 82 13.35 -2.86 26.11
CA ILE A 82 13.86 -1.50 26.06
C ILE A 82 14.11 -1.03 27.49
N THR A 83 15.37 -0.66 27.77
CA THR A 83 15.85 -0.23 29.10
C THR A 83 16.28 1.23 29.12
N GLU A 84 16.50 1.85 27.96
CA GLU A 84 16.98 3.23 27.83
C GLU A 84 16.26 3.96 26.70
N ILE A 85 16.01 5.26 26.92
CA ILE A 85 15.54 6.21 25.91
C ILE A 85 16.58 7.32 25.78
N GLN A 86 16.93 7.65 24.54
CA GLN A 86 17.93 8.65 24.19
C GLN A 86 17.25 9.85 23.52
N PHE A 87 17.44 11.04 24.06
CA PHE A 87 17.01 12.29 23.42
C PHE A 87 18.21 12.94 22.75
N ILE A 88 18.15 13.12 21.44
CA ILE A 88 19.28 13.53 20.61
C ILE A 88 18.98 14.93 20.05
N ASN A 89 19.92 15.85 20.25
CA ASN A 89 19.89 17.20 19.71
C ASN A 89 21.33 17.62 19.42
N ASP A 90 21.81 17.23 18.24
CA ASP A 90 23.19 17.39 17.81
C ASP A 90 23.37 18.61 16.91
N ASN A 91 24.43 19.37 17.16
CA ASN A 91 24.69 20.69 16.55
C ASN A 91 26.21 20.90 16.43
N ASP A 92 26.90 19.87 15.95
CA ASP A 92 28.34 19.80 15.90
C ASP A 92 29.01 20.72 14.86
N ASP A 93 28.26 21.44 14.00
CA ASP A 93 28.86 22.32 12.97
C ASP A 93 28.32 23.77 12.79
N THR A 94 27.74 24.45 13.80
CA THR A 94 27.47 25.91 13.65
C THR A 94 27.81 26.83 14.82
N SER A 95 28.31 28.03 14.47
CA SER A 95 28.46 29.21 15.35
C SER A 95 27.12 29.90 15.69
N ARG A 96 25.99 29.28 15.34
CA ARG A 96 24.64 29.75 15.65
C ARG A 96 24.16 29.16 16.96
N ALA A 97 23.10 29.74 17.52
CA ALA A 97 22.47 29.21 18.73
C ALA A 97 22.07 27.74 18.51
N PRO A 98 22.27 26.85 19.51
CA PRO A 98 21.89 25.44 19.40
C PRO A 98 20.39 25.35 19.11
N GLY A 99 20.01 24.42 18.23
CA GLY A 99 18.60 24.14 18.00
C GLY A 99 17.94 23.56 19.26
N SER A 100 16.62 23.50 19.23
CA SER A 100 15.80 23.13 20.38
C SER A 100 14.63 22.29 19.94
N ILE A 101 14.50 21.12 20.56
CA ILE A 101 13.41 20.18 20.41
C ILE A 101 12.85 19.82 21.79
N HIS A 102 11.54 19.66 21.86
CA HIS A 102 10.81 19.23 23.04
C HIS A 102 10.04 17.95 22.74
N PHE A 103 9.93 17.07 23.73
CA PHE A 103 9.18 15.81 23.65
C PHE A 103 8.08 15.78 24.71
N SER A 104 6.94 15.18 24.40
CA SER A 104 5.90 14.85 25.36
C SER A 104 6.23 13.58 26.14
N MET A 105 5.26 13.10 26.92
CA MET A 105 5.24 11.70 27.34
C MET A 105 5.22 10.75 26.13
N ILE A 106 5.81 9.57 26.31
CA ILE A 106 5.74 8.46 25.35
C ILE A 106 4.60 7.55 25.79
N LEU A 107 3.73 7.21 24.85
CA LEU A 107 2.56 6.37 25.05
C LEU A 107 2.71 5.08 24.24
N ASP A 108 2.30 3.96 24.83
CA ASP A 108 2.06 2.74 24.07
C ASP A 108 0.67 2.84 23.45
N LEU A 109 0.62 3.06 22.13
CA LEU A 109 -0.60 3.27 21.36
C LEU A 109 -1.23 1.95 20.91
N SER A 110 -0.47 0.86 20.95
CA SER A 110 -0.87 -0.46 20.44
C SER A 110 -2.26 -0.92 20.91
N PRO A 111 -2.66 -0.76 22.19
CA PRO A 111 -3.98 -1.16 22.65
C PRO A 111 -5.15 -0.32 22.11
N ASP A 112 -4.87 0.85 21.57
CA ASP A 112 -5.86 1.80 21.04
C ASP A 112 -5.98 1.73 19.51
N LEU A 113 -5.11 0.96 18.83
CA LEU A 113 -5.14 0.78 17.39
C LEU A 113 -6.17 -0.28 16.99
N PRO A 114 -6.94 -0.06 15.91
CA PRO A 114 -7.88 -1.06 15.41
C PRO A 114 -7.19 -2.34 14.95
N ILE A 115 -7.76 -3.50 15.26
CA ILE A 115 -7.19 -4.80 14.89
C ILE A 115 -7.96 -5.36 13.68
N PRO A 116 -7.27 -5.78 12.60
CA PRO A 116 -7.95 -6.34 11.45
C PRO A 116 -8.58 -7.71 11.75
N PRO A 117 -9.75 -8.03 11.14
CA PRO A 117 -10.41 -9.30 11.35
C PRO A 117 -9.58 -10.46 10.77
N THR A 118 -9.63 -11.63 11.43
CA THR A 118 -9.12 -12.87 10.85
C THR A 118 -10.27 -13.65 10.21
N VAL A 119 -10.10 -14.03 8.94
CA VAL A 119 -11.17 -14.63 8.12
C VAL A 119 -10.81 -16.06 7.73
N TYR A 120 -11.76 -16.97 7.93
CA TYR A 120 -11.67 -18.36 7.52
C TYR A 120 -12.83 -18.71 6.56
N ILE A 121 -12.53 -19.54 5.56
CA ILE A 121 -13.50 -20.04 4.60
C ILE A 121 -13.53 -21.56 4.68
N ASP A 122 -14.72 -22.12 4.83
CA ASP A 122 -15.03 -23.51 4.54
C ASP A 122 -15.96 -23.59 3.34
N TYR A 123 -15.94 -24.70 2.61
CA TYR A 123 -16.84 -24.91 1.50
C TYR A 123 -17.27 -26.38 1.34
N SER A 124 -18.35 -26.58 0.59
CA SER A 124 -18.78 -27.91 0.14
C SER A 124 -19.27 -27.84 -1.30
N LEU A 125 -18.99 -28.89 -2.06
CA LEU A 125 -19.42 -29.02 -3.45
C LEU A 125 -20.66 -29.91 -3.54
N GLY A 126 -21.61 -29.46 -4.36
CA GLY A 126 -22.76 -30.25 -4.78
C GLY A 126 -22.39 -31.28 -5.85
N GLU A 127 -23.40 -32.02 -6.32
CA GLU A 127 -23.23 -32.90 -7.48
C GLU A 127 -23.17 -32.10 -8.79
N ILE A 128 -22.43 -32.60 -9.77
CA ILE A 128 -22.41 -32.07 -11.13
C ILE A 128 -23.82 -32.19 -11.72
N ARG A 129 -24.34 -31.09 -12.26
CA ARG A 129 -25.63 -31.04 -12.94
C ARG A 129 -25.51 -30.48 -14.35
N LEU A 130 -26.36 -30.94 -15.25
CA LEU A 130 -26.48 -30.43 -16.61
C LEU A 130 -27.56 -29.34 -16.66
N GLU A 131 -27.17 -28.13 -17.03
CA GLU A 131 -28.06 -26.99 -17.18
C GLU A 131 -27.73 -26.24 -18.47
N ASN A 132 -28.72 -26.00 -19.33
CA ASN A 132 -28.52 -25.35 -20.64
C ASN A 132 -27.39 -25.93 -21.53
N ASN A 133 -27.14 -27.25 -21.43
CA ASN A 133 -26.06 -27.95 -22.15
C ASN A 133 -24.64 -27.59 -21.67
N GLN A 134 -24.52 -27.07 -20.44
CA GLN A 134 -23.27 -26.89 -19.70
C GLN A 134 -23.33 -27.74 -18.42
N GLU A 135 -22.18 -28.28 -18.02
CA GLU A 135 -22.03 -28.93 -16.72
C GLU A 135 -21.73 -27.86 -15.66
N MET A 136 -22.41 -27.95 -14.52
CA MET A 136 -22.28 -26.98 -13.44
C MET A 136 -22.15 -27.67 -12.09
N VAL A 137 -21.38 -27.05 -11.19
CA VAL A 137 -21.21 -27.50 -9.80
C VAL A 137 -21.53 -26.33 -8.86
N ALA A 138 -22.47 -26.56 -7.94
CA ALA A 138 -22.75 -25.59 -6.88
C ALA A 138 -21.69 -25.72 -5.78
N ALA A 139 -21.05 -24.62 -5.40
CA ALA A 139 -20.29 -24.49 -4.17
C ALA A 139 -21.12 -23.73 -3.13
N SER A 140 -21.17 -24.26 -1.90
CA SER A 140 -21.74 -23.56 -0.74
C SER A 140 -20.62 -23.17 0.20
N PHE A 141 -20.51 -21.88 0.52
CA PHE A 141 -19.44 -21.31 1.34
C PHE A 141 -19.92 -20.98 2.75
N THR A 142 -19.06 -21.20 3.73
CA THR A 142 -19.25 -20.77 5.12
C THR A 142 -18.09 -19.90 5.53
N SER A 143 -18.37 -18.67 5.95
CA SER A 143 -17.39 -17.74 6.49
C SER A 143 -17.34 -17.82 8.01
N THR A 144 -16.14 -17.83 8.59
CA THR A 144 -15.94 -17.58 10.02
C THR A 144 -15.03 -16.37 10.18
N VAL A 145 -15.50 -15.36 10.91
CA VAL A 145 -14.74 -14.14 11.21
C VAL A 145 -14.42 -14.12 12.70
N VAL A 146 -13.14 -13.85 13.03
CA VAL A 146 -12.66 -13.70 14.39
C VAL A 146 -12.03 -12.32 14.52
N ASP A 147 -12.58 -11.53 15.43
CA ASP A 147 -12.17 -10.16 15.69
C ASP A 147 -12.34 -9.86 17.19
N SER A 148 -11.46 -9.04 17.76
CA SER A 148 -11.42 -8.77 19.20
C SER A 148 -12.09 -7.46 19.61
N ASP A 149 -12.19 -6.51 18.70
CA ASP A 149 -12.64 -5.13 18.92
C ASP A 149 -13.82 -4.73 18.03
N SER A 150 -14.15 -5.54 17.03
CA SER A 150 -15.26 -5.29 16.09
C SER A 150 -16.36 -6.36 16.12
N TYR A 151 -17.57 -5.97 15.73
CA TYR A 151 -18.76 -6.83 15.72
C TYR A 151 -19.61 -6.74 14.45
N ASN A 152 -19.35 -5.76 13.58
CA ASN A 152 -20.08 -5.54 12.34
C ASN A 152 -19.13 -5.70 11.17
N PHE A 153 -19.56 -6.45 10.15
CA PHE A 153 -18.67 -6.84 9.06
C PHE A 153 -19.35 -6.65 7.71
N ILE A 154 -18.58 -6.12 6.75
CA ILE A 154 -18.95 -6.03 5.34
C ILE A 154 -18.20 -7.15 4.62
N PHE A 155 -18.94 -7.99 3.89
CA PHE A 155 -18.40 -9.15 3.18
C PHE A 155 -18.32 -8.83 1.69
N GLN A 156 -17.18 -9.16 1.08
CA GLN A 156 -16.99 -9.10 -0.36
C GLN A 156 -16.30 -10.39 -0.82
N TRP A 157 -17.05 -11.21 -1.54
CA TRP A 157 -16.55 -12.44 -2.16
C TRP A 157 -16.16 -12.18 -3.61
N GLU A 158 -15.02 -12.73 -4.02
CA GLU A 158 -14.69 -12.95 -5.42
C GLU A 158 -14.45 -14.45 -5.64
N PHE A 159 -15.18 -15.04 -6.59
CA PHE A 159 -15.15 -16.49 -6.82
C PHE A 159 -14.05 -16.91 -7.80
N GLY A 160 -13.22 -15.98 -8.27
CA GLY A 160 -12.16 -16.21 -9.26
C GLY A 160 -12.66 -16.27 -10.72
N ASP A 161 -13.92 -16.62 -10.96
CA ASP A 161 -14.54 -16.68 -12.30
C ASP A 161 -15.09 -15.33 -12.81
N GLY A 162 -14.87 -14.26 -12.04
CA GLY A 162 -15.37 -12.91 -12.32
C GLY A 162 -16.73 -12.60 -11.69
N ASN A 163 -17.37 -13.56 -11.01
CA ASN A 163 -18.56 -13.31 -10.20
C ASN A 163 -18.20 -12.99 -8.74
N SER A 164 -19.12 -12.28 -8.07
CA SER A 164 -18.94 -11.80 -6.70
C SER A 164 -20.22 -11.90 -5.87
N SER A 165 -20.10 -11.81 -4.55
CA SER A 165 -21.25 -11.76 -3.63
C SER A 165 -20.93 -10.93 -2.38
N ASN A 166 -21.98 -10.37 -1.76
CA ASN A 166 -21.88 -9.67 -0.47
C ASN A 166 -22.65 -10.41 0.65
N GLU A 167 -23.06 -11.65 0.40
CA GLU A 167 -23.72 -12.48 1.41
C GLU A 167 -22.70 -13.05 2.41
N ILE A 168 -23.15 -13.33 3.64
CA ILE A 168 -22.29 -13.90 4.69
C ILE A 168 -21.89 -15.34 4.32
N HIS A 169 -22.84 -16.14 3.82
CA HIS A 169 -22.64 -17.55 3.46
C HIS A 169 -23.22 -17.80 2.06
N PRO A 170 -22.55 -17.34 0.99
CA PRO A 170 -23.10 -17.45 -0.36
C PRO A 170 -23.07 -18.89 -0.86
N SER A 171 -23.90 -19.16 -1.86
CA SER A 171 -23.69 -20.28 -2.77
C SER A 171 -23.42 -19.71 -4.16
N HIS A 172 -22.50 -20.33 -4.89
CA HIS A 172 -22.12 -19.95 -6.24
C HIS A 172 -22.08 -21.17 -7.15
N ASP A 173 -22.52 -21.01 -8.40
CA ASP A 173 -22.48 -22.06 -9.40
C ASP A 173 -21.31 -21.83 -10.34
N TYR A 174 -20.41 -22.80 -10.39
CA TYR A 174 -19.32 -22.82 -11.36
C TYR A 174 -19.70 -23.63 -12.58
N VAL A 175 -19.28 -23.14 -13.75
CA VAL A 175 -19.35 -23.91 -15.00
C VAL A 175 -18.10 -24.77 -15.13
N VAL A 176 -18.29 -26.06 -15.42
CA VAL A 176 -17.22 -27.03 -15.63
C VAL A 176 -16.69 -26.85 -17.06
N GLU A 177 -15.83 -25.85 -17.25
CA GLU A 177 -15.27 -25.51 -18.58
C GLU A 177 -13.74 -25.52 -18.62
N ASP A 178 -13.08 -25.43 -17.47
CA ASP A 178 -11.65 -25.15 -17.38
C ASP A 178 -10.95 -26.11 -16.41
N ASP A 179 -9.80 -26.64 -16.83
CA ASP A 179 -8.97 -27.58 -16.07
C ASP A 179 -7.99 -26.82 -15.16
N HIS A 180 -8.54 -26.07 -14.21
CA HIS A 180 -7.78 -25.45 -13.12
C HIS A 180 -8.64 -25.25 -11.86
N ASP A 181 -7.96 -25.11 -10.72
CA ASP A 181 -8.60 -24.70 -9.47
C ASP A 181 -9.05 -23.24 -9.55
N TYR A 182 -10.22 -22.92 -8.98
CA TYR A 182 -10.65 -21.53 -8.79
C TYR A 182 -10.16 -21.02 -7.44
N THR A 183 -9.52 -19.85 -7.44
CA THR A 183 -9.09 -19.18 -6.21
C THR A 183 -10.18 -18.23 -5.72
N VAL A 184 -10.93 -18.65 -4.71
CA VAL A 184 -11.94 -17.84 -4.03
C VAL A 184 -11.28 -17.00 -2.95
N ILE A 185 -11.64 -15.72 -2.89
CA ILE A 185 -11.28 -14.82 -1.80
C ILE A 185 -12.54 -14.25 -1.14
N LEU A 186 -12.50 -14.18 0.19
CA LEU A 186 -13.42 -13.36 0.97
C LEU A 186 -12.60 -12.24 1.60
N THR A 187 -12.92 -11.00 1.25
CA THR A 187 -12.48 -9.81 1.98
C THR A 187 -13.56 -9.43 2.98
N VAL A 188 -13.18 -9.21 4.23
CA VAL A 188 -14.05 -8.73 5.29
C VAL A 188 -13.50 -7.41 5.81
N GLU A 189 -14.30 -6.36 5.74
CA GLU A 189 -14.03 -5.06 6.38
C GLU A 189 -14.87 -4.95 7.66
N ASP A 190 -14.26 -4.47 8.74
CA ASP A 190 -14.91 -4.25 10.02
C ASP A 190 -15.46 -2.81 10.17
N GLU A 191 -16.07 -2.46 11.30
CA GLU A 191 -16.56 -1.10 11.54
C GLU A 191 -15.48 -0.02 11.69
N THR A 192 -14.21 -0.41 11.84
CA THR A 192 -13.07 0.52 11.98
C THR A 192 -12.42 0.83 10.63
N GLY A 193 -12.80 0.10 9.57
CA GLY A 193 -12.23 0.19 8.23
C GLY A 193 -11.05 -0.76 8.00
N GLN A 194 -10.72 -1.60 8.99
CA GLN A 194 -9.71 -2.63 8.85
C GLN A 194 -10.27 -3.83 8.07
N GLN A 195 -9.44 -4.37 7.20
CA GLN A 195 -9.72 -5.51 6.35
C GLN A 195 -8.89 -6.75 6.72
N GLY A 196 -9.53 -7.90 6.59
CA GLY A 196 -8.93 -9.22 6.61
C GLY A 196 -9.42 -10.08 5.47
N TRP A 197 -8.66 -11.12 5.13
CA TRP A 197 -8.97 -11.98 3.98
C TRP A 197 -8.86 -13.46 4.31
N GLY A 198 -9.74 -14.25 3.71
CA GLY A 198 -9.65 -15.71 3.67
C GLY A 198 -9.60 -16.18 2.22
N THR A 199 -8.96 -17.32 1.97
CA THR A 199 -8.87 -17.91 0.62
C THR A 199 -9.25 -19.38 0.62
N ALA A 200 -9.89 -19.85 -0.46
CA ALA A 200 -10.16 -21.26 -0.69
C ALA A 200 -9.90 -21.64 -2.15
N MET A 201 -9.31 -22.81 -2.37
CA MET A 201 -9.11 -23.39 -3.70
C MET A 201 -10.25 -24.36 -4.01
N ILE A 202 -11.00 -24.11 -5.07
CA ILE A 202 -12.16 -24.91 -5.48
C ILE A 202 -11.78 -25.74 -6.70
N GLN A 203 -11.76 -27.06 -6.53
CA GLN A 203 -11.37 -27.99 -7.58
C GLN A 203 -12.60 -28.51 -8.30
N ILE A 204 -12.67 -28.29 -9.61
CA ILE A 204 -13.82 -28.63 -10.45
C ILE A 204 -13.42 -29.58 -11.61
N ASP A 205 -12.16 -30.05 -11.60
CA ASP A 205 -11.44 -30.89 -12.58
C ASP A 205 -12.31 -31.70 -13.55
N GLU A 206 -12.60 -31.10 -14.71
CA GLU A 206 -12.88 -31.71 -16.02
C GLU A 206 -13.01 -30.56 -17.05
N GLY A 207 -12.05 -30.38 -17.98
CA GLY A 207 -12.11 -29.25 -18.92
C GLY A 207 -10.89 -29.12 -19.85
N GLU A 208 -10.90 -28.12 -20.73
CA GLU A 208 -9.73 -27.68 -21.50
C GLU A 208 -9.13 -26.45 -20.80
N SER A 209 -7.82 -26.42 -20.59
CA SER A 209 -7.21 -25.36 -19.76
C SER A 209 -7.11 -24.00 -20.49
N SER A 210 -7.56 -22.91 -19.87
CA SER A 210 -7.31 -21.53 -20.34
C SER A 210 -5.90 -20.99 -19.99
N PHE A 211 -5.08 -21.83 -19.35
CA PHE A 211 -3.71 -21.51 -18.97
C PHE A 211 -2.70 -21.66 -20.12
N PRO A 212 -1.58 -20.92 -20.08
CA PRO A 212 -1.12 -20.08 -18.97
C PRO A 212 -1.88 -18.75 -18.85
N LEU A 213 -2.07 -18.30 -17.61
CA LEU A 213 -2.32 -16.89 -17.32
C LEU A 213 -1.06 -16.09 -17.67
N THR A 214 -1.23 -15.00 -18.41
CA THR A 214 -0.14 -14.15 -18.89
C THR A 214 -0.18 -12.80 -18.21
N LEU A 215 0.97 -12.32 -17.74
CA LEU A 215 1.10 -11.03 -17.07
C LEU A 215 2.21 -10.20 -17.71
N ASN A 216 1.95 -8.90 -17.87
CA ASN A 216 2.95 -7.92 -18.22
C ASN A 216 3.41 -7.17 -16.96
N PHE A 217 4.72 -6.99 -16.82
CA PHE A 217 5.32 -6.10 -15.82
C PHE A 217 6.10 -5.00 -16.52
N VAL A 218 5.63 -3.77 -16.37
CA VAL A 218 6.25 -2.57 -16.94
C VAL A 218 6.94 -1.80 -15.82
N GLY A 219 8.12 -1.27 -16.09
CA GLY A 219 8.81 -0.36 -15.18
C GLY A 219 8.11 1.00 -15.11
N ASP A 220 8.88 1.99 -14.66
CA ASP A 220 8.42 3.33 -14.35
C ASP A 220 7.67 4.02 -15.49
N ILE A 221 6.40 4.32 -15.26
CA ILE A 221 5.58 5.15 -16.14
C ILE A 221 5.63 6.60 -15.66
N MET A 222 6.26 7.43 -16.47
CA MET A 222 6.37 8.88 -16.29
C MET A 222 5.61 9.61 -17.38
N MET A 223 4.44 10.18 -17.05
CA MET A 223 3.55 10.85 -18.03
C MET A 223 3.52 12.38 -17.92
N GLY A 224 4.27 12.98 -16.99
CA GLY A 224 4.28 14.43 -16.76
C GLY A 224 5.46 15.17 -17.41
N ARG A 225 5.84 16.32 -16.84
CA ARG A 225 7.02 17.12 -17.27
C ARG A 225 6.87 17.62 -18.72
N ARG A 226 7.81 17.25 -19.61
CA ARG A 226 7.82 17.68 -21.02
C ARG A 226 6.69 17.06 -21.84
N PHE A 227 6.05 15.99 -21.35
CA PHE A 227 4.95 15.34 -22.05
C PHE A 227 3.67 16.18 -21.97
N GLU A 228 3.40 16.82 -20.82
CA GLU A 228 2.25 17.69 -20.59
C GLU A 228 2.51 19.18 -20.85
N GLY A 229 3.79 19.60 -20.95
CA GLY A 229 4.17 20.98 -21.24
C GLY A 229 3.76 21.45 -22.64
N GLU A 230 3.77 22.77 -22.87
CA GLU A 230 3.41 23.37 -24.17
C GLU A 230 4.26 22.78 -25.31
N GLY A 231 3.59 22.31 -26.37
CA GLY A 231 4.23 21.61 -27.51
C GLY A 231 4.65 20.17 -27.22
N GLY A 232 4.40 19.65 -26.01
CA GLY A 232 4.60 18.26 -25.63
C GLY A 232 3.63 17.30 -26.32
N ILE A 233 3.86 16.00 -26.16
CA ILE A 233 3.07 14.96 -26.82
C ILE A 233 1.60 14.98 -26.39
N ILE A 234 1.30 15.25 -25.11
CA ILE A 234 -0.07 15.22 -24.59
C ILE A 234 -0.89 16.39 -25.17
N PRO A 235 -0.42 17.67 -25.15
CA PRO A 235 -1.19 18.76 -25.77
C PRO A 235 -1.30 18.69 -27.29
N THR A 236 -0.36 18.02 -27.97
CA THR A 236 -0.32 17.99 -29.45
C THR A 236 -1.01 16.78 -30.07
N LEU A 237 -0.87 15.59 -29.46
CA LEU A 237 -1.38 14.32 -29.98
C LEU A 237 -2.39 13.64 -29.04
N GLY A 238 -2.59 14.16 -27.83
CA GLY A 238 -3.40 13.54 -26.79
C GLY A 238 -2.63 12.54 -25.94
N VAL A 239 -3.18 12.21 -24.77
CA VAL A 239 -2.51 11.33 -23.80
C VAL A 239 -2.31 9.89 -24.31
N ASN A 240 -3.22 9.40 -25.15
CA ASN A 240 -3.15 8.05 -25.72
C ASN A 240 -1.88 7.84 -26.58
N ALA A 241 -1.33 8.90 -27.17
CA ALA A 241 -0.12 8.84 -27.97
C ALA A 241 1.12 8.39 -27.18
N LEU A 242 1.08 8.45 -25.83
CA LEU A 242 2.12 7.88 -24.98
C LEU A 242 2.21 6.35 -25.11
N PHE A 243 1.07 5.69 -25.33
CA PHE A 243 0.95 4.23 -25.29
C PHE A 243 0.63 3.60 -26.64
N GLU A 244 0.20 4.38 -27.64
CA GLU A 244 -0.08 3.88 -29.00
C GLU A 244 1.06 3.01 -29.58
N PRO A 245 2.36 3.37 -29.44
CA PRO A 245 3.45 2.52 -29.94
C PRO A 245 3.63 1.19 -29.21
N THR A 246 3.09 1.06 -27.99
CA THR A 246 3.22 -0.12 -27.12
C THR A 246 1.90 -0.85 -26.93
N TYR A 247 0.81 -0.36 -27.51
CA TYR A 247 -0.54 -0.87 -27.27
C TYR A 247 -0.67 -2.37 -27.59
N GLU A 248 -0.06 -2.82 -28.69
CA GLU A 248 -0.09 -4.23 -29.13
C GLU A 248 0.71 -5.18 -28.22
N ILE A 249 1.59 -4.66 -27.37
CA ILE A 249 2.42 -5.46 -26.44
C ILE A 249 2.05 -5.27 -24.96
N LEU A 250 1.10 -4.36 -24.65
CA LEU A 250 0.56 -4.14 -23.31
C LEU A 250 -0.77 -4.89 -23.15
N GLY A 251 -1.87 -4.20 -22.85
CA GLY A 251 -3.14 -4.84 -22.46
C GLY A 251 -3.78 -5.78 -23.49
N GLN A 252 -3.33 -5.78 -24.75
CA GLN A 252 -3.78 -6.79 -25.73
C GLN A 252 -2.95 -8.08 -25.73
N ALA A 253 -1.78 -8.08 -25.08
CA ALA A 253 -0.81 -9.17 -25.12
C ALA A 253 -0.77 -10.01 -23.83
N ALA A 254 -1.43 -9.57 -22.77
CA ALA A 254 -1.48 -10.24 -21.47
C ALA A 254 -2.88 -10.16 -20.84
N ASP A 255 -3.17 -11.08 -19.93
CA ASP A 255 -4.42 -11.12 -19.15
C ASP A 255 -4.45 -10.05 -18.04
N VAL A 256 -3.27 -9.63 -17.55
CA VAL A 256 -3.08 -8.54 -16.58
C VAL A 256 -1.84 -7.72 -16.97
N THR A 257 -1.95 -6.40 -16.99
CA THR A 257 -0.80 -5.49 -17.11
C THR A 257 -0.57 -4.71 -15.82
N VAL A 258 0.61 -4.90 -15.24
CA VAL A 258 1.07 -4.29 -13.99
C VAL A 258 2.20 -3.31 -14.30
N VAL A 259 2.18 -2.14 -13.67
CA VAL A 259 3.17 -1.09 -13.91
C VAL A 259 3.64 -0.43 -12.62
N ASN A 260 4.84 0.15 -12.60
CA ASN A 260 5.20 1.14 -11.57
C ASN A 260 4.74 2.54 -12.00
N LEU A 261 3.82 3.15 -11.27
CA LEU A 261 3.37 4.52 -11.55
C LEU A 261 4.25 5.52 -10.80
N GLU A 262 5.36 5.88 -11.45
CA GLU A 262 6.43 6.75 -10.93
C GLU A 262 6.02 8.24 -10.88
N ILE A 263 4.73 8.55 -10.91
CA ILE A 263 4.24 9.94 -10.91
C ILE A 263 2.84 10.08 -10.32
N LEU A 264 2.66 11.15 -9.55
CA LEU A 264 1.35 11.55 -9.04
C LEU A 264 0.41 12.02 -10.15
N LEU A 265 -0.86 11.59 -10.11
CA LEU A 265 -1.94 12.07 -10.98
C LEU A 265 -2.77 13.09 -10.20
N SER A 266 -2.21 14.28 -9.99
CA SER A 266 -2.77 15.23 -9.03
C SER A 266 -2.55 16.70 -9.39
N ASP A 267 -3.57 17.52 -9.13
CA ASP A 267 -3.51 18.97 -9.09
C ASP A 267 -3.61 19.55 -7.66
N GLN A 268 -3.64 18.68 -6.65
CA GLN A 268 -3.64 19.02 -5.23
C GLN A 268 -2.21 19.03 -4.66
N GLY A 269 -2.12 19.34 -3.36
CA GLY A 269 -0.88 19.25 -2.59
C GLY A 269 0.13 20.36 -2.83
N TYR A 270 1.30 20.21 -2.23
CA TYR A 270 2.40 21.17 -2.27
C TYR A 270 3.73 20.41 -2.37
N PRO A 271 4.76 20.96 -3.04
CA PRO A 271 6.04 20.27 -3.21
C PRO A 271 6.61 19.77 -1.88
N HIS A 272 7.13 18.54 -1.87
CA HIS A 272 7.83 17.98 -0.72
C HIS A 272 8.97 18.94 -0.30
N PRO A 273 9.07 19.32 0.98
CA PRO A 273 9.91 20.43 1.41
C PRO A 273 11.41 20.19 1.26
N THR A 274 11.85 18.93 1.24
CA THR A 274 13.27 18.55 1.13
C THR A 274 13.67 18.08 -0.28
N LYS A 275 12.71 17.69 -1.14
CA LYS A 275 13.04 17.09 -2.43
C LYS A 275 13.50 18.15 -3.42
N SER A 276 14.67 17.92 -4.01
CA SER A 276 15.21 18.78 -5.09
C SER A 276 14.43 18.67 -6.40
N ILE A 277 13.74 17.54 -6.61
CA ILE A 277 12.97 17.25 -7.82
C ILE A 277 11.64 16.62 -7.39
N VAL A 278 10.54 17.22 -7.87
CA VAL A 278 9.18 16.73 -7.65
C VAL A 278 8.43 16.62 -8.99
N PHE A 279 7.61 15.59 -9.14
CA PHE A 279 6.84 15.24 -10.32
C PHE A 279 5.36 15.11 -9.99
N ARG A 280 4.54 15.62 -10.89
CA ARG A 280 3.11 15.35 -10.96
C ARG A 280 2.68 15.45 -12.41
N CYS A 281 1.52 14.91 -12.68
CA CYS A 281 0.86 14.88 -13.97
C CYS A 281 -0.59 15.30 -13.77
N ALA A 282 -1.18 16.00 -14.73
CA ALA A 282 -2.58 16.39 -14.65
C ALA A 282 -3.50 15.16 -14.44
N PRO A 283 -4.49 15.20 -13.52
CA PRO A 283 -5.40 14.08 -13.25
C PRO A 283 -6.08 13.52 -14.51
N SER A 284 -6.45 14.40 -15.46
CA SER A 284 -7.08 13.99 -16.72
C SER A 284 -6.25 13.03 -17.58
N ASN A 285 -4.94 12.93 -17.33
CA ASN A 285 -4.04 12.05 -18.07
C ASN A 285 -4.13 10.57 -17.63
N VAL A 286 -4.93 10.25 -16.60
CA VAL A 286 -5.25 8.84 -16.26
C VAL A 286 -5.83 8.06 -17.46
N GLY A 287 -6.50 8.76 -18.39
CA GLY A 287 -7.01 8.17 -19.62
C GLY A 287 -5.94 7.50 -20.49
N GLY A 288 -4.67 7.93 -20.35
CA GLY A 288 -3.54 7.24 -20.98
C GLY A 288 -3.33 5.84 -20.44
N LEU A 289 -3.42 5.64 -19.12
CA LEU A 289 -3.27 4.33 -18.48
C LEU A 289 -4.39 3.36 -18.92
N LEU A 290 -5.62 3.86 -18.96
CA LEU A 290 -6.78 3.11 -19.47
C LEU A 290 -6.57 2.70 -20.93
N TYR A 291 -6.13 3.63 -21.77
CA TYR A 291 -5.84 3.34 -23.17
C TYR A 291 -4.69 2.34 -23.31
N GLY A 292 -3.67 2.38 -22.44
CA GLY A 292 -2.58 1.40 -22.42
C GLY A 292 -3.00 -0.01 -21.98
N GLY A 293 -4.22 -0.18 -21.46
CA GLY A 293 -4.71 -1.44 -20.91
C GLY A 293 -3.97 -1.84 -19.64
N ILE A 294 -3.73 -0.87 -18.75
CA ILE A 294 -3.11 -1.09 -17.45
C ILE A 294 -4.20 -1.46 -16.45
N ASP A 295 -4.02 -2.60 -15.77
CA ASP A 295 -4.96 -3.11 -14.78
C ASP A 295 -4.53 -2.76 -13.34
N VAL A 296 -3.21 -2.78 -13.08
CA VAL A 296 -2.65 -2.62 -11.73
C VAL A 296 -1.46 -1.65 -11.74
N VAL A 297 -1.39 -0.76 -10.75
CA VAL A 297 -0.25 0.13 -10.54
C VAL A 297 0.39 -0.10 -9.16
N SER A 298 1.72 -0.19 -9.12
CA SER A 298 2.49 0.05 -7.90
C SER A 298 2.61 1.55 -7.67
N LEU A 299 2.26 1.99 -6.47
CA LEU A 299 2.52 3.34 -5.96
C LEU A 299 3.72 3.38 -5.01
N ALA A 300 4.29 2.21 -4.67
CA ALA A 300 5.49 2.13 -3.84
C ALA A 300 6.72 2.54 -4.64
N ASN A 301 6.94 3.84 -4.71
CA ASN A 301 8.14 4.44 -5.26
C ASN A 301 8.45 5.75 -4.54
N ASN A 302 9.60 6.30 -4.86
CA ASN A 302 10.09 7.51 -4.24
C ASN A 302 9.30 8.77 -4.60
N HIS A 303 8.39 8.75 -5.59
CA HIS A 303 7.68 9.91 -6.10
C HIS A 303 6.22 10.04 -5.66
N ILE A 304 5.65 9.03 -4.98
CA ILE A 304 4.27 9.10 -4.48
C ILE A 304 4.04 10.22 -3.45
N MET A 305 5.11 10.66 -2.76
CA MET A 305 5.06 11.76 -1.78
C MET A 305 5.57 13.11 -2.32
N ASP A 306 5.80 13.25 -3.63
CA ASP A 306 6.35 14.47 -4.23
C ASP A 306 5.51 15.73 -3.97
N TYR A 307 4.20 15.57 -3.83
CA TYR A 307 3.26 16.64 -3.51
C TYR A 307 2.48 16.38 -2.22
N MET A 308 3.06 15.57 -1.33
CA MET A 308 2.53 15.24 0.00
C MET A 308 1.18 14.51 -0.06
N GLU A 309 0.58 14.29 1.12
CA GLU A 309 -0.59 13.45 1.34
C GLU A 309 -1.80 13.82 0.44
N PRO A 310 -2.15 15.11 0.22
CA PRO A 310 -3.31 15.45 -0.61
C PRO A 310 -3.19 14.96 -2.06
N ALA A 311 -1.97 14.89 -2.58
CA ALA A 311 -1.74 14.44 -3.95
C ALA A 311 -1.77 12.91 -4.07
N MET A 312 -1.23 12.20 -3.08
CA MET A 312 -1.34 10.74 -2.97
C MET A 312 -2.81 10.32 -2.91
N ILE A 313 -3.59 10.95 -2.02
CA ILE A 313 -5.03 10.68 -1.84
C ILE A 313 -5.79 10.90 -3.17
N GLN A 314 -5.54 12.01 -3.88
CA GLN A 314 -6.20 12.26 -5.16
C GLN A 314 -5.82 11.20 -6.21
N THR A 315 -4.56 10.77 -6.24
CA THR A 315 -4.08 9.75 -7.17
C THR A 315 -4.79 8.41 -6.91
N GLN A 316 -4.84 7.96 -5.66
CA GLN A 316 -5.55 6.71 -5.28
C GLN A 316 -7.05 6.78 -5.60
N ASN A 317 -7.72 7.87 -5.21
CA ASN A 317 -9.15 8.06 -5.52
C ASN A 317 -9.44 8.03 -7.02
N LEU A 318 -8.57 8.64 -7.82
CA LEU A 318 -8.71 8.64 -9.27
C LEU A 318 -8.53 7.24 -9.87
N LEU A 319 -7.54 6.48 -9.38
CA LEU A 319 -7.30 5.10 -9.81
C LEU A 319 -8.51 4.21 -9.49
N ASN A 320 -9.05 4.34 -8.27
CA ASN A 320 -10.28 3.67 -7.84
C ASN A 320 -11.48 4.05 -8.72
N GLU A 321 -11.65 5.34 -9.04
CA GLU A 321 -12.74 5.82 -9.92
C GLU A 321 -12.69 5.19 -11.31
N VAL A 322 -11.50 4.99 -11.86
CA VAL A 322 -11.33 4.40 -13.19
C VAL A 322 -11.16 2.88 -13.20
N GLY A 323 -11.18 2.23 -12.04
CA GLY A 323 -11.05 0.78 -11.90
C GLY A 323 -9.63 0.24 -12.15
N ILE A 324 -8.59 1.06 -11.93
CA ILE A 324 -7.20 0.59 -11.92
C ILE A 324 -6.84 0.26 -10.47
N HIS A 325 -6.48 -0.99 -10.22
CA HIS A 325 -6.12 -1.45 -8.88
C HIS A 325 -4.74 -0.90 -8.48
N HIS A 326 -4.52 -0.64 -7.20
CA HIS A 326 -3.25 -0.06 -6.73
C HIS A 326 -2.80 -0.59 -5.36
N SER A 327 -1.49 -0.64 -5.13
CA SER A 327 -0.91 -0.97 -3.83
C SER A 327 0.39 -0.22 -3.56
N GLY A 328 0.85 -0.23 -2.30
CA GLY A 328 2.17 0.28 -1.93
C GLY A 328 2.22 1.74 -1.48
N ALA A 329 1.07 2.35 -1.18
CA ALA A 329 0.98 3.67 -0.58
C ALA A 329 -0.31 3.80 0.24
N GLY A 330 -0.28 4.59 1.32
CA GLY A 330 -1.38 4.76 2.25
C GLY A 330 -1.08 5.85 3.27
N MET A 331 -2.10 6.29 4.01
CA MET A 331 -1.96 7.29 5.08
C MET A 331 -1.23 6.76 6.31
N ASP A 332 -1.21 5.45 6.46
CA ASP A 332 -0.48 4.71 7.48
C ASP A 332 0.11 3.42 6.90
N SER A 333 0.86 2.69 7.72
CA SER A 333 1.48 1.43 7.32
C SER A 333 0.44 0.36 6.97
N TYR A 334 -0.70 0.33 7.65
CA TYR A 334 -1.75 -0.64 7.37
C TYR A 334 -2.27 -0.48 5.93
N GLU A 335 -2.70 0.73 5.57
CA GLU A 335 -3.18 1.03 4.22
C GLU A 335 -2.09 0.79 3.17
N ALA A 336 -0.84 1.19 3.45
CA ALA A 336 0.26 1.04 2.51
C ALA A 336 0.61 -0.44 2.21
N TYR A 337 0.37 -1.35 3.16
CA TYR A 337 0.60 -2.78 3.01
C TYR A 337 -0.58 -3.56 2.41
N LEU A 338 -1.73 -2.92 2.20
CA LEU A 338 -2.85 -3.58 1.53
C LEU A 338 -2.45 -3.98 0.10
N PRO A 339 -2.68 -5.25 -0.29
CA PRO A 339 -2.44 -5.69 -1.66
C PRO A 339 -3.50 -5.14 -2.61
N ALA A 340 -3.12 -4.97 -3.87
CA ALA A 340 -4.08 -4.84 -4.96
C ALA A 340 -4.52 -6.25 -5.37
N MET A 341 -5.82 -6.52 -5.38
CA MET A 341 -6.36 -7.83 -5.75
C MET A 341 -7.11 -7.76 -7.08
N ILE A 342 -6.89 -8.74 -7.97
CA ILE A 342 -7.62 -8.87 -9.24
C ILE A 342 -7.93 -10.34 -9.54
N SER A 343 -9.13 -10.58 -10.07
CA SER A 343 -9.56 -11.90 -10.57
C SER A 343 -9.46 -11.98 -12.11
N ARG A 344 -8.73 -12.99 -12.63
CA ARG A 344 -8.59 -13.29 -14.06
C ARG A 344 -8.45 -14.79 -14.29
N LYS A 345 -9.20 -15.33 -15.27
CA LYS A 345 -9.17 -16.77 -15.66
C LYS A 345 -9.23 -17.70 -14.44
N GLY A 346 -10.21 -17.48 -13.55
CA GLY A 346 -10.38 -18.31 -12.36
C GLY A 346 -9.43 -18.02 -11.19
N GLN A 347 -8.40 -17.19 -11.40
CA GLN A 347 -7.39 -16.92 -10.38
C GLN A 347 -7.54 -15.51 -9.82
N THR A 348 -7.56 -15.45 -8.49
CA THR A 348 -7.36 -14.21 -7.72
C THR A 348 -5.87 -14.02 -7.47
N ILE A 349 -5.34 -12.85 -7.84
CA ILE A 349 -3.92 -12.50 -7.75
C ILE A 349 -3.78 -11.28 -6.84
N ALA A 350 -2.91 -11.38 -5.84
CA ALA A 350 -2.55 -10.27 -4.97
C ALA A 350 -1.21 -9.65 -5.38
N PHE A 351 -1.17 -8.33 -5.57
CA PHE A 351 0.02 -7.55 -5.87
C PHE A 351 0.44 -6.73 -4.66
N LEU A 352 1.58 -7.10 -4.09
CA LEU A 352 2.25 -6.37 -3.02
C LEU A 352 3.33 -5.47 -3.61
N SER A 353 3.34 -4.22 -3.19
CA SER A 353 4.27 -3.19 -3.68
C SER A 353 5.02 -2.61 -2.49
N SER A 354 6.34 -2.51 -2.58
CA SER A 354 7.21 -1.98 -1.52
C SER A 354 8.34 -1.15 -2.11
N SER A 355 8.78 -0.14 -1.37
CA SER A 355 9.88 0.74 -1.74
C SER A 355 10.86 0.84 -0.57
N ASP A 356 12.15 0.77 -0.89
CA ASP A 356 13.25 1.01 0.05
C ASP A 356 13.53 2.52 0.25
N ARG A 357 12.70 3.40 -0.33
CA ARG A 357 12.86 4.85 -0.29
C ARG A 357 11.85 5.49 0.65
N THR A 358 12.34 6.04 1.76
CA THR A 358 11.56 6.71 2.82
C THR A 358 11.12 8.15 2.47
N GLY A 359 11.10 8.52 1.17
CA GLY A 359 10.76 9.88 0.72
C GLY A 359 11.82 10.96 1.00
N GLN A 360 12.91 10.63 1.70
CA GLN A 360 14.03 11.53 1.94
C GLN A 360 14.92 11.72 0.70
N TYR A 361 15.23 12.99 0.40
CA TYR A 361 16.26 13.43 -0.55
C TYR A 361 16.97 14.67 -0.05
#